data_AF-A0A7W0XSA1-F1
#
_entry.id   AF-A0A7W0XSA1-F1
#
_cell.length_a   1.000
_cell.length_b   1.000
_cell.length_c   1.000
_cell.angle_alpha   90.00
_cell.angle_beta   90.00
_cell.angle_gamma   90.00
#
_symmetry.space_group_name_H-M   'P 1'
#
loop_
_entity.id
_entity.type
_entity.pdbx_description
1 polymer ?
#
loop_
_entity_poly.entity_id
_entity_poly.type
_entity_poly.pdbx_seq_one_letter_code
_entity_poly.pdbx_strand_id
1 'polypeptide(L)'
;TALRLDKYTYLEPDFVVFDRLVALGSLTGPDVLLAVEVADSSLGYDLGRKAQVYAAFGVRELWVVNAARRVAHVLINAGPEGYASVVKRRASERLEPTHAPREFAFSLDDLEPI
;
A
#
# COMPACT_ATOMS: atom_id res chain seq x y z
N THR A 1 -10.85 6.12 6.50
CA THR A 1 -10.51 5.07 7.48
C THR A 1 -9.15 5.38 8.03
N ALA A 2 -9.01 5.69 9.32
CA ALA A 2 -7.71 6.03 9.90
C ALA A 2 -7.00 4.76 10.39
N LEU A 3 -5.85 4.43 9.79
CA LEU A 3 -4.91 3.43 10.28
C LEU A 3 -4.04 4.06 11.36
N ARG A 4 -4.27 3.68 12.61
CA ARG A 4 -3.46 4.12 13.76
C ARG A 4 -2.18 3.31 13.82
N LEU A 5 -1.03 3.96 13.64
CA LEU A 5 0.28 3.31 13.70
C LEU A 5 0.92 3.43 15.09
N ASP A 6 0.66 4.55 15.80
CA ASP A 6 0.98 4.69 17.23
C ASP A 6 0.04 5.71 17.93
N LYS A 7 0.46 6.26 19.07
CA LYS A 7 -0.33 7.25 19.81
C LYS A 7 -0.57 8.56 19.03
N TYR A 8 0.39 8.98 18.21
CA TYR A 8 0.46 10.28 17.54
C TYR A 8 0.47 10.19 16.00
N THR A 9 0.65 8.99 15.46
CA THR A 9 0.82 8.74 14.03
C THR A 9 -0.36 7.93 13.50
N TYR A 10 -1.02 8.51 12.51
CA TYR A 10 -2.12 7.91 11.79
C TYR A 10 -1.92 8.16 10.31
N LEU A 11 -2.21 7.18 9.48
CA LEU A 11 -2.31 7.32 8.04
C LEU A 11 -3.73 7.01 7.59
N GLU A 12 -4.12 7.60 6.47
CA GLU A 12 -5.39 7.32 5.81
C GLU A 12 -5.07 6.68 4.45
N PRO A 13 -4.88 5.35 4.40
CA PRO A 13 -4.88 4.60 3.16
C PRO A 13 -6.28 4.55 2.55
N ASP A 14 -6.32 4.48 1.22
CA ASP A 14 -7.58 4.23 0.50
C ASP A 14 -8.08 2.80 0.75
N PHE A 15 -7.18 1.83 0.76
CA PHE A 15 -7.49 0.44 1.10
C PHE A 15 -6.46 -0.21 2.02
N VAL A 16 -6.94 -1.08 2.90
CA VAL A 16 -6.12 -1.92 3.77
C VAL A 16 -6.67 -3.34 3.76
N VAL A 17 -5.78 -4.31 3.56
CA VAL A 17 -6.06 -5.73 3.77
C VAL A 17 -5.34 -6.19 5.02
N PHE A 18 -6.07 -6.83 5.94
CA PHE A 18 -5.56 -7.39 7.18
C PHE A 18 -6.41 -8.60 7.58
N ASP A 19 -5.90 -9.42 8.50
CA ASP A 19 -6.63 -10.60 8.97
C ASP A 19 -7.85 -10.18 9.80
N ARG A 20 -9.02 -10.76 9.49
CA ARG A 20 -10.29 -10.49 10.19
C ARG A 20 -10.23 -10.79 11.69
N LEU A 21 -9.33 -11.68 12.11
CA LEU A 21 -9.13 -12.02 13.52
C LEU A 21 -8.45 -10.90 14.31
N VAL A 22 -7.82 -9.93 13.62
CA VAL A 22 -7.23 -8.74 14.26
C VAL A 22 -8.31 -7.69 14.46
N ALA A 23 -8.48 -7.25 15.71
CA ALA A 23 -9.41 -6.17 16.01
C ALA A 23 -8.90 -4.84 15.42
N LEU A 24 -9.78 -4.11 14.74
CA LEU A 24 -9.46 -2.83 14.10
C LEU A 24 -8.74 -1.83 15.04
N GLY A 25 -9.14 -1.78 16.32
CA GLY A 25 -8.56 -0.88 17.31
C GLY A 25 -7.15 -1.26 17.79
N SER A 26 -6.69 -2.47 17.48
CA SER A 26 -5.35 -2.98 17.84
C SER A 26 -4.46 -3.21 16.63
N LEU A 27 -4.90 -2.81 15.43
CA LEU A 27 -4.16 -3.01 14.20
C LEU A 27 -2.83 -2.25 14.26
N THR A 28 -1.72 -2.95 14.04
CA THR A 28 -0.39 -2.36 13.91
C THR A 28 0.10 -2.44 12.47
N GLY A 29 1.20 -1.73 12.15
CA GLY A 29 1.77 -1.78 10.81
C GLY A 29 2.06 -3.21 10.32
N PRO A 30 2.69 -4.10 11.11
CA PRO A 30 2.89 -5.49 10.71
C PRO A 30 1.60 -6.26 10.45
N ASP A 31 0.46 -5.93 11.07
CA ASP A 31 -0.81 -6.61 10.83
C ASP A 31 -1.42 -6.26 9.46
N VAL A 32 -0.98 -5.15 8.85
CA VAL A 32 -1.35 -4.78 7.48
C VAL A 32 -0.65 -5.71 6.49
N LEU A 33 -1.45 -6.54 5.81
CA LEU A 33 -0.99 -7.45 4.76
C LEU A 33 -0.76 -6.71 3.44
N LEU A 34 -1.58 -5.68 3.15
CA LEU A 34 -1.44 -4.82 2.00
C LEU A 34 -2.08 -3.46 2.30
N ALA A 35 -1.33 -2.37 2.11
CA ALA A 35 -1.87 -1.02 2.01
C ALA A 35 -1.92 -0.57 0.55
N VAL A 36 -2.97 0.14 0.15
CA VAL A 36 -3.10 0.70 -1.20
C VAL A 36 -3.42 2.18 -1.12
N GLU A 37 -2.70 2.96 -1.93
CA GLU A 37 -2.89 4.39 -2.16
C GLU A 37 -3.20 4.62 -3.63
N VAL A 38 -4.22 5.40 -3.93
CA VAL A 38 -4.62 5.81 -5.28
C VAL A 38 -4.31 7.29 -5.45
N ALA A 39 -3.20 7.55 -6.11
CA ALA A 39 -2.68 8.88 -6.34
C ALA A 39 -3.16 9.45 -7.69
N ASP A 40 -3.78 10.63 -7.63
CA ASP A 40 -3.97 11.51 -8.79
C ASP A 40 -2.91 12.63 -8.78
N SER A 41 -3.05 13.62 -7.91
CA SER A 41 -2.05 14.69 -7.70
C SER A 41 -1.06 14.41 -6.54
N SER A 42 -1.32 13.40 -5.70
CA SER A 42 -0.57 13.10 -4.48
C SER A 42 0.65 12.19 -4.68
N LEU A 43 0.96 11.77 -5.92
CA LEU A 43 1.95 10.71 -6.19
C LEU A 43 3.31 10.92 -5.51
N GLY A 44 3.84 12.15 -5.55
CA GLY A 44 5.13 12.46 -4.94
C GLY A 44 5.11 12.37 -3.41
N TYR A 45 3.97 12.67 -2.80
CA TYR A 45 3.77 12.50 -1.36
C TYR A 45 3.67 11.02 -0.99
N ASP A 46 2.89 10.25 -1.75
CA ASP A 46 2.64 8.83 -1.49
C ASP A 46 3.90 7.97 -1.66
N LEU A 47 4.69 8.22 -2.72
CA LEU A 47 5.99 7.55 -2.93
C LEU A 47 7.12 8.09 -2.05
N GLY A 48 6.94 9.26 -1.46
CA GLY A 48 7.94 9.93 -0.64
C GLY A 48 7.66 9.76 0.85
N ARG A 49 7.24 10.85 1.49
CA ARG A 49 7.05 10.92 2.94
C ARG A 49 6.06 9.87 3.45
N LYS A 50 4.96 9.61 2.74
CA LYS A 50 3.94 8.65 3.20
C LYS A 50 4.51 7.21 3.23
N ALA A 51 5.17 6.79 2.16
CA ALA A 51 5.85 5.50 2.09
C ALA A 51 6.93 5.32 3.19
N GLN A 52 7.69 6.37 3.51
CA GLN A 52 8.67 6.33 4.61
C GLN A 52 8.00 6.06 5.97
N VAL A 53 6.86 6.71 6.23
CA VAL A 53 6.09 6.46 7.47
C VAL A 53 5.56 5.02 7.48
N TYR A 54 4.96 4.53 6.39
CA TYR A 54 4.52 3.14 6.31
C TYR A 54 5.64 2.13 6.62
N ALA A 55 6.82 2.32 6.01
CA ALA A 55 7.97 1.45 6.23
C ALA A 55 8.49 1.52 7.67
N ALA A 56 8.59 2.71 8.26
CA ALA A 56 9.05 2.90 9.64
C ALA A 56 8.17 2.19 10.67
N PHE A 57 6.88 2.02 10.36
CA PHE A 57 5.94 1.28 11.20
C PHE A 57 5.77 -0.19 10.78
N GLY A 58 6.53 -0.68 9.80
CA GLY A 58 6.59 -2.10 9.45
C GLY A 58 5.44 -2.61 8.58
N VAL A 59 4.74 -1.72 7.86
CA VAL A 59 3.75 -2.16 6.85
C VAL A 59 4.47 -2.91 5.74
N ARG A 60 4.16 -4.20 5.60
CA ARG A 60 4.96 -5.16 4.83
C ARG A 60 4.95 -4.89 3.33
N GLU A 61 3.83 -4.40 2.83
CA GLU A 61 3.61 -4.17 1.41
C GLU A 61 2.69 -2.95 1.19
N LEU A 62 3.14 -2.05 0.32
CA LEU A 62 2.43 -0.86 -0.09
C LEU A 62 2.34 -0.80 -1.61
N TRP A 63 1.12 -0.64 -2.12
CA TRP A 63 0.89 -0.32 -3.53
C TRP A 63 0.50 1.14 -3.68
N VAL A 64 1.25 1.88 -4.50
CA VAL A 64 0.89 3.26 -4.88
C VAL A 64 0.50 3.28 -6.36
N VAL A 65 -0.80 3.41 -6.60
CA VAL A 65 -1.42 3.44 -7.93
C VAL A 65 -1.49 4.87 -8.42
N ASN A 66 -0.78 5.18 -9.50
CA ASN A 66 -0.99 6.40 -10.27
C ASN A 66 -2.17 6.21 -11.21
N ALA A 67 -3.34 6.73 -10.84
CA ALA A 67 -4.57 6.59 -11.62
C ALA A 67 -4.44 7.29 -12.99
N ALA A 68 -3.92 8.52 -13.02
CA ALA A 68 -3.77 9.33 -14.24
C ALA A 68 -2.88 8.68 -15.31
N ARG A 69 -1.88 7.89 -14.91
CA ARG A 69 -0.94 7.22 -15.82
C ARG A 69 -1.15 5.71 -15.94
N ARG A 70 -2.13 5.14 -15.23
CA ARG A 70 -2.38 3.68 -15.12
C ARG A 70 -1.10 2.88 -14.86
N VAL A 71 -0.43 3.22 -13.76
CA VAL A 71 0.79 2.55 -13.31
C VAL A 71 0.70 2.31 -11.82
N ALA A 72 1.17 1.17 -11.35
CA ALA A 72 1.36 0.91 -9.93
C ALA A 72 2.85 0.85 -9.55
N HIS A 73 3.17 1.27 -8.34
CA HIS A 73 4.45 1.03 -7.69
C HIS A 73 4.22 0.06 -6.54
N VAL A 74 4.92 -1.06 -6.56
CA VAL A 74 4.88 -2.09 -5.51
C VAL A 74 6.11 -1.90 -4.63
N LEU A 75 5.88 -1.57 -3.36
CA LEU A 75 6.90 -1.31 -2.37
C LEU A 75 6.87 -2.42 -1.31
N ILE A 76 7.97 -3.16 -1.15
CA ILE A 76 8.09 -4.29 -0.20
C ILE A 76 9.44 -4.24 0.53
N ASN A 77 9.59 -5.11 1.54
CA ASN A 77 10.77 -5.18 2.42
C ASN A 77 10.97 -3.87 3.18
N ALA A 78 9.98 -3.50 3.99
CA ALA A 78 10.02 -2.34 4.88
C ALA A 78 11.21 -2.40 5.85
N GLY A 79 11.85 -1.26 6.08
CA GLY A 79 12.93 -1.09 7.04
C GLY A 79 13.11 0.38 7.46
N PRO A 80 14.14 0.67 8.28
CA PRO A 80 14.37 2.00 8.84
C PRO A 80 14.59 3.09 7.77
N GLU A 81 15.18 2.71 6.64
CA GLU A 81 15.48 3.60 5.51
C GLU A 81 14.33 3.65 4.46
N GLY A 82 13.20 3.00 4.74
CA GLY A 82 12.11 2.83 3.80
C GLY A 82 11.99 1.40 3.25
N TYR A 83 11.32 1.27 2.11
CA TYR A 83 11.18 -0.01 1.41
C TYR A 83 12.42 -0.32 0.59
N ALA A 84 13.02 -1.51 0.78
CA ALA A 84 14.22 -1.91 0.05
C ALA A 84 13.95 -2.32 -1.42
N SER A 85 12.69 -2.57 -1.78
CA SER A 85 12.30 -2.86 -3.16
C SER A 85 11.13 -1.97 -3.59
N VAL A 86 11.30 -1.30 -4.72
CA VAL A 86 10.26 -0.49 -5.37
C VAL A 86 10.21 -0.90 -6.84
N VAL A 87 9.13 -1.57 -7.24
CA VAL A 87 8.95 -2.07 -8.60
C VAL A 87 7.77 -1.37 -9.25
N LYS A 88 8.01 -0.76 -10.41
CA LYS A 88 6.96 -0.15 -11.23
C LYS A 88 6.33 -1.21 -12.12
N ARG A 89 5.00 -1.24 -12.17
CA ARG A 89 4.19 -2.14 -13.00
C ARG A 89 3.30 -1.35 -13.94
N ARG A 90 3.29 -1.74 -15.21
CA ARG A 90 2.38 -1.20 -16.23
C ARG A 90 0.96 -1.73 -16.01
N ALA A 91 0.00 -1.08 -16.65
CA ALA A 91 -1.41 -1.44 -16.49
C ALA A 91 -1.73 -2.90 -16.86
N SER A 92 -1.07 -3.43 -17.88
CA SER A 92 -1.22 -4.82 -18.34
C SER A 92 -0.45 -5.85 -17.53
N GLU A 93 0.45 -5.41 -16.64
CA GLU A 93 1.17 -6.32 -15.74
C GLU A 93 0.32 -6.61 -14.51
N ARG A 94 0.22 -7.89 -14.16
CA ARG A 94 -0.54 -8.31 -12.98
C ARG A 94 0.18 -7.88 -11.70
N LEU A 95 -0.56 -7.25 -10.80
CA LEU A 95 -0.16 -7.02 -9.42
C LEU A 95 -0.55 -8.25 -8.61
N GLU A 96 0.39 -8.78 -7.83
CA GLU A 96 0.16 -9.94 -6.98
C GLU A 96 0.64 -9.62 -5.57
N PRO A 97 -0.23 -9.69 -4.55
CA PRO A 97 0.19 -9.41 -3.20
C PRO A 97 1.12 -10.52 -2.71
N THR A 98 2.16 -10.13 -1.98
CA THR A 98 3.11 -11.05 -1.37
C THR A 98 2.62 -11.57 -0.02
N HIS A 99 1.88 -10.73 0.73
CA HIS A 99 1.43 -11.05 2.08
C HIS A 99 -0.10 -11.20 2.23
N ALA A 100 -0.87 -10.68 1.28
CA ALA A 100 -2.33 -10.81 1.27
C ALA A 100 -2.79 -11.99 0.40
N PRO A 101 -4.05 -12.46 0.54
CA PRO A 101 -4.59 -13.53 -0.31
C PRO A 101 -4.51 -13.19 -1.80
N ARG A 102 -4.19 -14.19 -2.63
CA ARG A 102 -3.99 -14.03 -4.08
C ARG A 102 -5.23 -13.57 -4.84
N GLU A 103 -6.40 -13.65 -4.21
CA GLU A 103 -7.68 -13.17 -4.73
C GLU A 103 -7.68 -11.65 -4.93
N PHE A 104 -6.77 -10.93 -4.26
CA PHE A 104 -6.52 -9.50 -4.48
C PHE A 104 -5.53 -9.20 -5.62
N ALA A 105 -5.15 -10.20 -6.43
CA ALA A 105 -4.28 -9.99 -7.57
C ALA A 105 -5.07 -9.65 -8.85
N PHE A 106 -4.72 -8.53 -9.50
CA PHE A 106 -5.39 -7.99 -10.69
C PHE A 106 -4.40 -7.21 -11.56
N SER A 107 -4.75 -6.99 -12.83
CA SER A 107 -4.08 -5.98 -13.67
C SER A 107 -4.88 -4.68 -13.62
N LEU A 108 -4.23 -3.53 -13.79
CA LEU A 108 -4.99 -2.27 -13.83
C LEU A 108 -5.88 -2.20 -15.08
N ASP A 109 -5.56 -2.93 -16.16
CA ASP A 109 -6.40 -3.03 -17.36
C ASP A 109 -7.73 -3.74 -17.11
N ASP A 110 -7.82 -4.55 -16.04
CA ASP A 110 -9.08 -5.20 -15.64
C ASP A 110 -10.06 -4.21 -15.00
N LEU A 111 -9.59 -3.01 -14.62
CA LEU A 111 -10.40 -1.97 -14.01
C LEU A 111 -10.99 -1.04 -15.08
N GLU A 112 -12.26 -0.70 -14.91
CA GLU A 112 -12.93 0.30 -15.73
C GLU A 112 -12.19 1.64 -15.64
N PRO A 113 -12.02 2.36 -16.76
CA PRO A 113 -11.50 3.73 -16.73
C PRO A 113 -12.42 4.61 -15.87
N ILE A 114 -11.80 5.51 -15.09
CA ILE A 114 -12.51 6.54 -14.32
C ILE A 114 -12.94 7.67 -15.26
#